data_AF-A0A392RGC8-F1
#
_entry.id   AF-A0A392RGC8-F1
#
_cell.length_a   1.000
_cell.length_b   1.000
_cell.length_c   1.000
_cell.angle_alpha   90.00
_cell.angle_beta   90.00
_cell.angle_gamma   90.00
#
_symmetry.space_group_name_H-M   'P 1'
#
loop_
_entity.id
_entity.type
_entity.pdbx_description
1 polymer ?
#
loop_
_entity_poly.entity_id
_entity_poly.type
_entity_poly.pdbx_seq_one_letter_code
_entity_poly.pdbx_strand_id
1 'polypeptide(L)'
;MSSAYRPQTDGQSERTIQSLEDLLRSCILEQGISWEACLPLIEFTYNNSFHSSIGMASFEALYGRKCRTHLCWFESGESVVLGLEIVQQTTEKIKMIQEKMKASQSRQ
;
A
#
# COMPACT_ATOMS: atom_id res chain seq x y z
N MET A 1 0.87 24.85 5.10
CA MET A 1 1.77 25.42 4.09
C MET A 1 3.17 24.88 4.37
N SER A 2 3.71 24.01 3.50
CA SER A 2 5.12 23.59 3.60
C SER A 2 6.00 24.69 3.01
N SER A 3 7.13 24.98 3.65
CA SER A 3 8.09 26.03 3.24
C SER A 3 9.22 25.37 2.45
N ALA A 4 9.61 25.97 1.33
CA ALA A 4 10.61 25.48 0.36
C ALA A 4 12.05 25.25 0.91
N TYR A 5 12.26 25.30 2.22
CA TYR A 5 13.57 25.24 2.87
C TYR A 5 13.63 24.25 4.05
N ARG A 6 12.81 23.19 4.07
CA ARG A 6 12.94 22.08 5.05
C ARG A 6 13.39 20.76 4.41
N PRO A 7 14.67 20.63 4.03
CA PRO A 7 15.22 19.38 3.50
C PRO A 7 15.21 18.21 4.51
N GLN A 8 15.06 18.49 5.81
CA GLN A 8 15.04 17.44 6.85
C GLN A 8 13.80 16.54 6.82
N THR A 9 12.71 16.94 6.15
CA THR A 9 11.43 16.20 6.20
C THR A 9 10.78 16.02 4.83
N ASP A 10 11.05 16.93 3.87
CA ASP A 10 10.36 16.92 2.58
C ASP A 10 10.73 15.68 1.73
N GLY A 11 11.97 15.18 1.77
CA GLY A 11 12.36 14.06 0.88
C GLY A 11 11.69 12.71 1.18
N GLN A 12 11.36 12.40 2.44
CA GLN A 12 10.62 11.17 2.77
C GLN A 12 9.13 11.30 2.43
N SER A 13 8.55 12.47 2.72
CA SER A 13 7.18 12.77 2.36
C SER A 13 6.98 12.83 0.84
N GLU A 14 7.88 13.47 0.10
CA GLU A 14 7.87 13.52 -1.37
C GLU A 14 7.98 12.13 -1.98
N ARG A 15 8.91 11.28 -1.51
CA ARG A 15 9.02 9.89 -1.99
C ARG A 15 7.75 9.09 -1.72
N THR A 16 7.16 9.27 -0.55
CA THR A 16 5.89 8.63 -0.18
C THR A 16 4.76 9.09 -1.09
N ILE A 17 4.62 10.40 -1.29
CA ILE A 17 3.62 10.99 -2.17
C ILE A 17 3.79 10.45 -3.59
N GLN A 18 5.01 10.40 -4.11
CA GLN A 18 5.28 9.88 -5.45
C GLN A 18 4.86 8.41 -5.61
N SER A 19 5.19 7.55 -4.64
CA SER A 19 4.77 6.14 -4.68
C SER A 19 3.25 5.98 -4.61
N LEU A 20 2.56 6.80 -3.81
CA LEU A 20 1.10 6.80 -3.74
C LEU A 20 0.47 7.29 -5.05
N GLU A 21 1.03 8.34 -5.66
CA GLU A 21 0.60 8.84 -6.96
C GLU A 21 0.78 7.80 -8.08
N ASP A 22 1.88 7.06 -8.08
CA ASP A 22 2.12 6.01 -9.08
C ASP A 22 1.13 4.85 -8.94
N LEU A 23 0.80 4.46 -7.69
CA LEU A 23 -0.22 3.46 -7.41
C LEU A 23 -1.60 3.92 -7.87
N LEU A 24 -1.98 5.16 -7.55
CA LEU A 24 -3.24 5.78 -7.97
C LEU A 24 -3.32 5.87 -9.50
N ARG A 25 -2.26 6.32 -10.15
CA ARG A 25 -2.19 6.43 -11.62
C ARG A 25 -2.42 5.08 -12.27
N SER A 26 -1.82 4.01 -11.75
CA SER A 26 -2.03 2.68 -12.32
C SER A 26 -3.45 2.14 -12.06
N CYS A 27 -4.08 2.49 -10.93
CA CYS A 27 -5.46 2.07 -10.63
C CYS A 27 -6.46 2.70 -11.60
N ILE A 28 -6.26 3.98 -11.90
CA ILE A 28 -7.14 4.74 -12.81
C ILE A 28 -6.89 4.31 -14.26
N LEU A 29 -5.63 4.20 -14.70
CA LEU A 29 -5.29 3.95 -16.10
C LEU A 29 -5.45 2.48 -16.52
N GLU A 30 -5.11 1.52 -15.66
CA GLU A 30 -5.09 0.10 -16.05
C GLU A 30 -6.35 -0.66 -15.63
N GLN A 31 -7.02 -0.26 -14.55
CA GLN A 31 -8.19 -0.97 -14.03
C GLN A 31 -9.51 -0.23 -14.23
N GLY A 32 -9.48 1.05 -14.63
CA GLY A 32 -10.69 1.87 -14.77
C GLY A 32 -11.45 2.05 -13.45
N ILE A 33 -10.78 1.88 -12.30
CA ILE A 33 -11.39 2.05 -10.99
C ILE A 33 -11.32 3.54 -10.62
N SER A 34 -12.38 4.07 -10.04
CA SER A 34 -12.36 5.45 -9.53
C SER A 34 -11.28 5.60 -8.46
N TRP A 35 -10.61 6.75 -8.45
CA TRP A 35 -9.58 7.06 -7.45
C TRP A 35 -10.13 6.90 -6.01
N GLU A 36 -11.39 7.28 -5.79
CA GLU A 36 -12.11 7.15 -4.51
C GLU A 36 -12.23 5.70 -4.06
N ALA A 37 -12.55 4.78 -4.97
CA ALA A 37 -12.70 3.36 -4.63
C ALA A 37 -11.35 2.67 -4.40
N CYS A 38 -10.27 3.17 -4.99
CA CYS A 38 -8.92 2.62 -4.80
C CYS A 38 -8.19 3.18 -3.58
N LEU A 39 -8.52 4.38 -3.10
CA LEU A 39 -7.83 5.03 -2.00
C LEU A 39 -7.72 4.15 -0.74
N PRO A 40 -8.81 3.53 -0.22
CA PRO A 40 -8.72 2.68 0.96
C PRO A 40 -7.80 1.47 0.77
N LEU A 41 -7.75 0.90 -0.45
CA LEU A 41 -6.91 -0.26 -0.78
C LEU A 41 -5.43 0.12 -0.88
N ILE A 42 -5.14 1.26 -1.47
CA ILE A 42 -3.77 1.78 -1.58
C ILE A 42 -3.24 2.14 -0.20
N GLU A 43 -4.02 2.88 0.61
CA GLU A 43 -3.65 3.22 1.98
C GLU A 43 -3.41 1.96 2.81
N PHE A 44 -4.33 0.99 2.75
CA PHE A 44 -4.18 -0.28 3.43
C PHE A 44 -2.91 -1.02 2.99
N THR A 45 -2.66 -1.10 1.69
CA THR A 45 -1.48 -1.81 1.16
C THR A 45 -0.19 -1.12 1.56
N TYR A 46 -0.13 0.21 1.46
CA TYR A 46 1.04 1.00 1.82
C TYR A 46 1.37 0.91 3.31
N ASN A 47 0.36 1.06 4.18
CA ASN A 47 0.55 1.03 5.64
C ASN A 47 0.95 -0.36 6.16
N ASN A 48 0.56 -1.43 5.47
CA ASN A 48 0.87 -2.81 5.85
C ASN A 48 2.08 -3.40 5.10
N SER A 49 2.65 -2.67 4.15
CA SER A 49 3.87 -3.09 3.45
C SER A 49 5.11 -2.81 4.28
N PHE A 50 6.13 -3.64 4.10
CA PHE A 50 7.42 -3.46 4.76
C PHE A 50 8.15 -2.24 4.21
N HIS A 51 8.67 -1.40 5.11
CA HIS A 51 9.49 -0.24 4.76
C HIS A 51 10.91 -0.45 5.31
N SER A 52 11.89 -0.53 4.41
CA SER A 52 13.30 -0.79 4.77
C SER A 52 13.91 0.29 5.67
N SER A 53 13.44 1.53 5.57
CA SER A 53 13.90 2.66 6.38
C SER A 53 13.56 2.54 7.87
N ILE A 54 12.42 1.91 8.20
CA ILE A 54 11.95 1.68 9.57
C ILE A 54 12.05 0.22 9.99
N GLY A 55 12.38 -0.70 9.07
CA GLY A 55 12.56 -2.12 9.33
C GLY A 55 11.27 -2.88 9.66
N MET A 56 10.11 -2.29 9.41
CA MET A 56 8.79 -2.87 9.68
C MET A 56 7.71 -2.19 8.84
N ALA A 57 6.45 -2.60 8.96
CA ALA A 57 5.34 -1.87 8.34
C ALA A 57 4.97 -0.62 9.16
N SER A 58 4.49 0.44 8.50
CA SER A 58 4.03 1.65 9.21
C SER A 58 2.91 1.35 10.21
N PHE A 59 2.03 0.40 9.90
CA PHE A 59 1.01 -0.11 10.81
C PHE A 59 1.62 -0.78 12.06
N GLU A 60 2.67 -1.57 11.87
CA GLU A 60 3.37 -2.24 12.98
C GLU A 60 4.05 -1.22 13.89
N ALA A 61 4.68 -0.19 13.31
CA ALA A 61 5.30 0.89 14.05
C ALA A 61 4.28 1.70 14.87
N LEU A 62 3.09 1.93 14.32
CA LEU A 62 2.04 2.72 14.98
C LEU A 62 1.32 1.95 16.09
N TYR A 63 1.02 0.67 15.88
CA TYR A 63 0.18 -0.11 16.79
C TYR A 63 0.93 -1.18 17.59
N GLY A 64 2.22 -1.37 17.34
CA GLY A 64 3.05 -2.39 18.00
C GLY A 64 2.66 -3.84 17.67
N ARG A 65 1.84 -4.05 16.64
CA ARG A 65 1.37 -5.38 16.21
C ARG A 65 1.21 -5.45 14.70
N LYS A 66 1.38 -6.65 14.15
CA LYS A 66 1.04 -6.94 12.76
C LYS A 66 -0.45 -6.77 12.51
N CYS A 67 -0.81 -6.28 11.33
CA CYS A 67 -2.20 -6.24 10.90
C CYS A 67 -2.75 -7.66 10.76
N ARG A 68 -3.96 -7.87 11.28
CA ARG A 68 -4.64 -9.18 11.28
C ARG A 68 -5.94 -9.05 10.50
N THR A 69 -5.81 -8.96 9.18
CA THR A 69 -6.93 -8.90 8.23
C THR A 69 -6.84 -10.11 7.30
N HIS A 70 -7.96 -10.70 6.89
CA HIS A 70 -7.98 -11.85 5.95
C HIS A 70 -7.20 -11.61 4.64
N LEU A 71 -7.10 -10.34 4.22
CA LEU A 71 -6.31 -9.89 3.06
C LEU A 71 -4.79 -9.84 3.30
N CYS A 72 -4.35 -9.87 4.56
CA CYS A 72 -2.94 -9.81 5.00
C CYS A 72 -2.34 -11.21 5.27
N TRP A 73 -3.14 -12.28 5.14
CA TRP A 73 -2.74 -13.69 5.37
C TRP A 73 -2.00 -14.30 4.17
N PHE A 74 -1.20 -13.53 3.43
CA PHE A 74 -0.49 -14.10 2.28
C PHE A 74 0.66 -15.06 2.68
N GLU A 75 1.04 -15.10 3.96
CA GLU A 75 2.07 -16.02 4.50
C GLU A 75 1.52 -17.21 5.30
N SER A 76 0.21 -17.31 5.55
CA SER A 76 -0.31 -18.41 6.37
C SER A 76 -1.57 -19.01 5.73
N GLY A 77 -1.54 -20.32 5.50
CA GLY A 77 -2.47 -21.07 4.64
C GLY A 77 -3.88 -21.28 5.18
N GLU A 78 -4.48 -20.29 5.85
CA GLU A 78 -5.86 -20.37 6.33
C GLU A 78 -6.71 -19.22 5.76
N SER A 79 -7.36 -19.47 4.61
CA SER A 79 -8.37 -18.58 4.07
C SER A 79 -9.72 -18.88 4.73
N VAL A 80 -10.21 -17.98 5.58
CA VAL A 80 -11.59 -18.06 6.09
C VAL A 80 -12.57 -17.73 4.96
N VAL A 81 -13.47 -18.67 4.73
CA VAL A 81 -14.51 -18.68 3.71
C VAL A 81 -15.65 -17.75 4.13
N LEU A 82 -15.60 -16.49 3.73
CA LEU A 82 -16.81 -15.67 3.59
C LEU A 82 -16.58 -14.64 2.49
N GLY A 83 -17.26 -14.82 1.35
CA GLY A 83 -17.16 -13.92 0.18
C GLY A 83 -15.93 -14.15 -0.70
N LEU A 84 -15.62 -15.42 -1.04
CA LEU A 84 -14.47 -15.84 -1.85
C LEU A 84 -14.24 -14.98 -3.10
N GLU A 85 -15.29 -14.57 -3.81
CA GLU A 85 -15.15 -13.76 -5.03
C GLU A 85 -14.73 -12.31 -4.74
N ILE A 86 -15.34 -11.64 -3.76
CA ILE A 86 -14.98 -10.26 -3.38
C ILE A 86 -13.61 -10.26 -2.70
N VAL A 87 -13.35 -11.23 -1.83
CA VAL A 87 -12.04 -11.41 -1.16
C VAL A 87 -10.98 -11.70 -2.20
N GLN A 88 -11.25 -12.54 -3.21
CA GLN A 88 -10.30 -12.85 -4.27
C GLN A 88 -10.04 -11.65 -5.18
N GLN A 89 -11.08 -10.96 -5.65
CA GLN A 89 -10.93 -9.72 -6.42
C GLN A 89 -10.14 -8.67 -5.64
N THR A 90 -10.41 -8.53 -4.33
CA THR A 90 -9.69 -7.59 -3.47
C THR A 90 -8.24 -8.04 -3.25
N THR A 91 -8.01 -9.34 -3.08
CA THR A 91 -6.66 -9.91 -2.90
C THR A 91 -5.83 -9.77 -4.17
N GLU A 92 -6.41 -9.99 -5.35
CA GLU A 92 -5.76 -9.79 -6.65
C GLU A 92 -5.39 -8.31 -6.84
N LYS A 93 -6.29 -7.39 -6.50
CA LYS A 93 -5.99 -5.95 -6.51
C LYS A 93 -4.87 -5.59 -5.54
N ILE A 94 -4.88 -6.13 -4.32
CA ILE A 94 -3.81 -5.90 -3.34
C ILE A 94 -2.47 -6.44 -3.85
N LYS A 95 -2.43 -7.66 -4.40
CA LYS A 95 -1.20 -8.22 -4.99
C LYS A 95 -0.64 -7.33 -6.08
N MET A 96 -1.48 -6.85 -6.99
CA MET A 96 -1.05 -5.95 -8.05
C MET A 96 -0.52 -4.62 -7.49
N ILE A 97 -1.20 -4.04 -6.49
CA ILE A 97 -0.71 -2.83 -5.80
C ILE A 97 0.64 -3.11 -5.14
N GLN A 98 0.84 -4.27 -4.50
CA GLN A 98 2.13 -4.66 -3.92
C GLN A 98 3.23 -4.83 -4.96
N GLU A 99 2.95 -5.44 -6.11
CA GLU A 99 3.91 -5.57 -7.22
C GLU A 99 4.32 -4.22 -7.78
N LYS A 100 3.36 -3.32 -8.00
CA LYS A 100 3.62 -1.96 -8.45
C LYS A 100 4.35 -1.13 -7.41
N MET A 101 4.04 -1.33 -6.13
CA MET A 101 4.76 -0.72 -5.02
C MET A 101 6.23 -1.16 -5.02
N LYS A 102 6.51 -2.47 -5.14
CA LYS A 102 7.87 -2.99 -5.27
C LYS A 102 8.58 -2.43 -6.50
N ALA A 103 7.89 -2.32 -7.63
CA ALA A 103 8.46 -1.76 -8.85
C ALA A 103 8.77 -0.26 -8.73
N SER A 104 7.91 0.52 -8.07
CA SER A 104 8.15 1.95 -7.77
C SER A 104 9.33 2.11 -6.81
N GLN A 105 9.37 1.31 -5.72
CA GLN A 105 10.48 1.31 -4.76
C GLN A 105 11.83 0.91 -5.36
N SER A 106 11.84 0.00 -6.35
CA SER A 106 13.08 -0.46 -7.01
C SER A 106 13.62 0.52 -8.04
N ARG A 107 12.84 1.53 -8.44
CA ARG A 107 13.24 2.59 -9.38
C ARG A 107 13.86 3.81 -8.68
N GLN A 108 13.77 3.87 -7.35
CA GLN A 108 14.40 4.88 -6.49
C GLN A 108 15.74 4.35 -5.97
#